data_AF-A0A378B6A8-F1
#
_entry.id   AF-A0A378B6A8-F1
#
_cell.length_a   1.000
_cell.length_b   1.000
_cell.length_c   1.000
_cell.angle_alpha   90.00
_cell.angle_beta   90.00
_cell.angle_gamma   90.00
#
_symmetry.space_group_name_H-M   'P 1'
#
loop_
_entity.id
_entity.type
_entity.pdbx_description
1 polymer ?
#
loop_
_entity_poly.entity_id
_entity_poly.type
_entity_poly.pdbx_seq_one_letter_code
_entity_poly.pdbx_strand_id
1 'polypeptide(L)'
;MINGFTVSGRAFSGGMFDWLTPFSLFCGFGLCVAYALLGATWLVMKSEGALQQRMRSASRQLLGALLAVFAVISLWTPLAHPAIAARWFSLPNLYFLLPVPLLVILVSGWLWRTLHQRDRHVSPFTLTLGLVFLGFSGLGSSIWPHIIPPAITLWQAAAPPQSQGFMLVGALLIIPVILGYTCWSYYVFRGKVQPGEGYH
;
A
#
# COMPACT_ATOMS: atom_id res chain seq x y z
N MET A 1 11.71 -9.95 -2.67
CA MET A 1 12.28 -8.86 -3.51
C MET A 1 13.35 -8.09 -2.77
N ILE A 2 13.08 -7.48 -1.60
CA ILE A 2 14.09 -6.68 -0.86
C ILE A 2 15.30 -7.54 -0.42
N ASN A 3 15.09 -8.81 -0.04
CA ASN A 3 16.19 -9.71 0.36
C ASN A 3 17.01 -10.28 -0.81
N GLY A 4 16.67 -9.97 -2.08
CA GLY A 4 17.31 -10.56 -3.25
C GLY A 4 16.98 -12.06 -3.44
N PHE A 5 17.40 -12.61 -4.56
CA PHE A 5 17.44 -14.05 -4.83
C PHE A 5 18.83 -14.40 -5.37
N THR A 6 19.31 -15.61 -5.16
CA THR A 6 20.56 -16.07 -5.80
C THR A 6 20.32 -16.26 -7.30
N VAL A 7 21.12 -15.57 -8.11
CA VAL A 7 21.10 -15.68 -9.57
C VAL A 7 22.50 -16.06 -10.02
N SER A 8 22.66 -17.21 -10.66
CA SER A 8 23.90 -17.60 -11.35
C SER A 8 23.76 -17.30 -12.84
N GLY A 9 24.41 -16.23 -13.32
CA GLY A 9 24.31 -15.79 -14.70
C GLY A 9 22.98 -15.07 -15.01
N ARG A 10 22.14 -15.65 -15.87
CA ARG A 10 20.77 -15.16 -16.20
C ARG A 10 19.65 -16.11 -15.73
N ALA A 11 19.99 -17.17 -15.01
CA ALA A 11 19.04 -18.16 -14.53
C ALA A 11 18.84 -18.02 -13.01
N PHE A 12 17.59 -18.14 -12.58
CA PHE A 12 17.24 -18.25 -11.16
C PHE A 12 17.87 -19.54 -10.61
N SER A 13 18.69 -19.42 -9.57
CA SER A 13 19.37 -20.54 -8.91
C SER A 13 18.93 -20.74 -7.47
N GLY A 14 17.83 -20.11 -7.05
CA GLY A 14 17.26 -20.27 -5.72
C GLY A 14 16.48 -21.58 -5.54
N GLY A 15 16.35 -22.03 -4.30
CA GLY A 15 15.49 -23.13 -3.91
C GLY A 15 14.00 -22.76 -3.94
N MET A 16 13.12 -23.77 -4.03
CA MET A 16 11.66 -23.59 -4.09
C MET A 16 11.09 -22.80 -2.89
N PHE A 17 11.78 -22.80 -1.74
CA PHE A 17 11.34 -22.16 -0.50
C PHE A 17 12.11 -20.87 -0.17
N ASP A 18 12.97 -20.36 -1.04
CA ASP A 18 13.77 -19.15 -0.77
C ASP A 18 12.91 -17.88 -0.61
N TRP A 19 11.67 -17.92 -1.10
CA TRP A 19 10.70 -16.85 -0.88
C TRP A 19 10.16 -16.81 0.55
N LEU A 20 10.20 -17.94 1.28
CA LEU A 20 9.65 -18.13 2.63
C LEU A 20 10.61 -17.59 3.70
N THR A 21 10.94 -16.31 3.60
CA THR A 21 11.74 -15.63 4.63
C THR A 21 10.83 -15.02 5.71
N PRO A 22 11.30 -14.89 6.97
CA PRO A 22 10.54 -14.22 8.02
C PRO A 22 10.09 -12.81 7.63
N PHE A 23 10.94 -12.08 6.89
CA PHE A 23 10.62 -10.76 6.36
C PHE A 23 9.49 -10.81 5.31
N SER A 24 9.55 -11.74 4.35
CA SER A 24 8.49 -11.93 3.34
C SER A 24 7.14 -12.25 3.99
N LEU A 25 7.14 -13.15 4.99
CA LEU A 25 5.95 -13.53 5.74
C LEU A 25 5.39 -12.34 6.53
N PHE A 26 6.25 -11.54 7.16
CA PHE A 26 5.85 -10.34 7.87
C PHE A 26 5.25 -9.28 6.94
N CYS A 27 5.85 -9.05 5.76
CA CYS A 27 5.28 -8.18 4.75
C CYS A 27 3.91 -8.68 4.26
N GLY A 28 3.75 -9.99 4.07
CA GLY A 28 2.47 -10.62 3.71
C GLY A 28 1.40 -10.40 4.79
N PHE A 29 1.76 -10.61 6.06
CA PHE A 29 0.87 -10.28 7.18
C PHE A 29 0.50 -8.79 7.20
N GLY A 30 1.47 -7.90 7.00
CA GLY A 30 1.24 -6.47 6.90
C GLY A 30 0.24 -6.09 5.80
N LEU A 31 0.32 -6.76 4.64
CA LEU A 31 -0.60 -6.59 3.55
C LEU A 31 -2.03 -7.05 3.90
N CYS A 32 -2.16 -8.20 4.59
CA CYS A 32 -3.45 -8.65 5.11
C CYS A 32 -4.08 -7.63 6.07
N VAL A 33 -3.28 -7.05 6.98
CA VAL A 33 -3.75 -5.99 7.89
C VAL A 33 -4.19 -4.73 7.12
N ALA A 34 -3.43 -4.32 6.11
CA ALA A 34 -3.78 -3.17 5.27
C ALA A 34 -5.11 -3.39 4.52
N TYR A 35 -5.29 -4.57 3.92
CA TYR A 35 -6.55 -4.90 3.24
C TYR A 35 -7.73 -5.03 4.19
N ALA A 36 -7.52 -5.61 5.38
CA ALA A 36 -8.55 -5.65 6.41
C ALA A 36 -8.97 -4.23 6.84
N LEU A 37 -8.02 -3.30 6.98
CA LEU A 37 -8.32 -1.89 7.30
C LEU A 37 -9.07 -1.18 6.16
N LEU A 38 -8.66 -1.40 4.90
CA LEU A 38 -9.38 -0.88 3.73
C LEU A 38 -10.83 -1.41 3.68
N GLY A 39 -11.02 -2.71 3.88
CA GLY A 39 -12.34 -3.32 3.94
C GLY A 39 -13.19 -2.80 5.10
N ALA A 40 -12.61 -2.67 6.30
CA ALA A 40 -13.31 -2.16 7.46
C ALA A 40 -13.74 -0.70 7.29
N THR A 41 -12.86 0.16 6.77
CA THR A 41 -13.20 1.58 6.51
C THR A 41 -14.18 1.75 5.35
N TRP A 42 -14.14 0.87 4.35
CA TRP A 42 -15.17 0.80 3.31
C TRP A 42 -16.53 0.40 3.90
N LEU A 43 -16.57 -0.59 4.79
CA LEU A 43 -17.80 -0.96 5.50
C LEU A 43 -18.30 0.17 6.39
N VAL A 44 -17.43 0.97 7.02
CA VAL A 44 -17.85 2.18 7.75
C VAL A 44 -18.57 3.18 6.83
N MET A 45 -18.17 3.27 5.57
CA MET A 45 -18.82 4.13 4.57
C MET A 45 -20.18 3.58 4.12
N LYS A 46 -20.32 2.25 4.00
CA LYS A 46 -21.50 1.58 3.42
C LYS A 46 -22.55 1.07 4.40
N SER A 47 -22.19 0.87 5.66
CA SER A 47 -23.09 0.33 6.70
C SER A 47 -23.62 1.41 7.64
N GLU A 48 -24.67 1.05 8.39
CA GLU A 48 -25.31 1.88 9.41
C GLU A 48 -25.48 1.15 10.75
N GLY A 49 -25.85 1.89 11.79
CA GLY A 49 -26.21 1.34 13.10
C GLY A 49 -25.09 0.56 13.79
N ALA A 50 -25.42 -0.60 14.33
CA ALA A 50 -24.51 -1.42 15.13
C ALA A 50 -23.30 -1.95 14.32
N LEU A 51 -23.52 -2.35 13.07
CA LEU A 51 -22.44 -2.85 12.20
C LEU A 51 -21.40 -1.75 11.94
N GLN A 52 -21.86 -0.54 11.65
CA GLN A 52 -20.98 0.60 11.42
C GLN A 52 -20.11 0.92 12.64
N GLN A 53 -20.70 0.88 13.84
CA GLN A 53 -19.96 1.11 15.09
C GLN A 53 -18.91 0.03 15.34
N ARG A 54 -19.23 -1.24 15.06
CA ARG A 54 -18.28 -2.36 15.14
C ARG A 54 -17.14 -2.23 14.13
N MET A 55 -17.42 -1.79 12.91
CA MET A 55 -16.39 -1.58 11.90
C MET A 55 -15.50 -0.38 12.23
N ARG A 56 -16.03 0.68 12.86
CA ARG A 56 -15.23 1.79 13.39
C ARG A 56 -14.28 1.34 14.50
N SER A 57 -14.75 0.51 15.44
CA SER A 57 -13.89 0.00 16.51
C SER A 57 -12.79 -0.93 15.97
N ALA A 58 -13.14 -1.84 15.06
CA ALA A 58 -12.19 -2.71 14.36
C ALA A 58 -11.16 -1.90 13.56
N SER A 59 -11.59 -0.87 12.83
CA SER A 59 -10.69 0.00 12.05
C SER A 59 -9.64 0.69 12.93
N ARG A 60 -9.97 1.06 14.17
CA ARG A 60 -8.99 1.64 15.12
C ARG A 60 -7.91 0.62 15.51
N GLN A 61 -8.32 -0.62 15.81
CA GLN A 61 -7.38 -1.69 16.15
C GLN A 61 -6.48 -2.04 14.95
N LEU A 62 -7.08 -2.15 13.76
CA LEU A 62 -6.37 -2.42 12.51
C LEU A 62 -5.42 -1.28 12.11
N LEU A 63 -5.78 -0.02 12.36
CA LEU A 63 -4.87 1.11 12.18
C LEU A 63 -3.66 1.00 13.11
N GLY A 64 -3.87 0.67 14.38
CA GLY A 64 -2.78 0.42 15.33
C GLY A 64 -1.85 -0.72 14.87
N ALA A 65 -2.44 -1.83 14.40
CA ALA A 65 -1.68 -2.96 13.85
C ALA A 65 -0.88 -2.56 12.59
N LEU A 66 -1.47 -1.79 11.68
CA LEU A 66 -0.79 -1.32 10.47
C LEU A 66 0.38 -0.38 10.80
N LEU A 67 0.21 0.52 11.77
CA LEU A 67 1.28 1.39 12.25
C LEU A 67 2.42 0.59 12.90
N ALA A 68 2.10 -0.46 13.67
CA ALA A 68 3.10 -1.35 14.22
C ALA A 68 3.88 -2.07 13.11
N VAL A 69 3.19 -2.56 12.06
CA VAL A 69 3.82 -3.14 10.88
C VAL A 69 4.76 -2.14 10.20
N PHE A 70 4.32 -0.90 9.98
CA PHE A 70 5.16 0.14 9.39
C PHE A 70 6.39 0.46 10.24
N ALA A 71 6.23 0.55 11.55
CA ALA A 71 7.35 0.77 12.46
C ALA A 71 8.37 -0.39 12.42
N VAL A 72 7.88 -1.63 12.46
CA VAL A 72 8.75 -2.83 12.37
C VAL A 72 9.47 -2.88 11.04
N ILE A 73 8.80 -2.66 9.90
CA ILE A 73 9.45 -2.62 8.58
C ILE A 73 10.47 -1.49 8.51
N SER A 74 10.12 -0.31 9.02
CA SER A 74 10.99 0.87 9.03
C SER A 74 12.26 0.65 9.86
N LEU A 75 12.19 -0.15 10.93
CA LEU A 75 13.37 -0.50 11.72
C LEU A 75 14.14 -1.69 11.13
N TRP A 76 13.44 -2.74 10.70
CA TRP A 76 14.06 -3.97 10.19
C TRP A 76 14.82 -3.70 8.89
N THR A 77 14.23 -2.97 7.94
CA THR A 77 14.80 -2.76 6.60
C THR A 77 16.22 -2.16 6.62
N PRO A 78 16.50 -1.04 7.31
CA PRO A 78 17.85 -0.48 7.38
C PRO A 78 18.82 -1.35 8.18
N LEU A 79 18.36 -2.08 9.20
CA LEU A 79 19.21 -3.00 9.97
C LEU A 79 19.65 -4.22 9.15
N ALA A 80 18.77 -4.75 8.30
CA ALA A 80 19.07 -5.88 7.44
C ALA A 80 19.87 -5.48 6.18
N HIS A 81 19.69 -4.25 5.69
CA HIS A 81 20.28 -3.79 4.44
C HIS A 81 21.05 -2.47 4.61
N PRO A 82 22.39 -2.52 4.81
CA PRO A 82 23.19 -1.33 5.06
C PRO A 82 23.15 -0.32 3.90
N ALA A 83 22.94 -0.80 2.66
CA ALA A 83 22.75 0.07 1.50
C ALA A 83 21.46 0.90 1.59
N ILE A 84 20.38 0.35 2.16
CA ILE A 84 19.13 1.07 2.38
C ILE A 84 19.31 2.05 3.54
N ALA A 85 20.00 1.65 4.61
CA ALA A 85 20.33 2.56 5.71
C ALA A 85 21.13 3.78 5.22
N ALA A 86 22.17 3.55 4.41
CA ALA A 86 22.94 4.63 3.80
C ALA A 86 22.06 5.55 2.96
N ARG A 87 21.07 5.03 2.22
CA ARG A 87 20.14 5.86 1.44
C ARG A 87 19.20 6.69 2.30
N TRP A 88 18.63 6.09 3.35
CA TRP A 88 17.64 6.76 4.21
C TRP A 88 18.28 7.83 5.09
N PHE A 89 19.49 7.59 5.60
CA PHE A 89 20.15 8.46 6.57
C PHE A 89 21.27 9.34 5.98
N SER A 90 21.55 9.25 4.67
CA SER A 90 22.48 10.18 4.00
C SER A 90 21.82 11.50 3.62
N LEU A 91 22.59 12.57 3.70
CA LEU A 91 22.21 13.86 3.13
C LEU A 91 22.57 13.88 1.63
N PRO A 92 21.70 14.37 0.73
CA PRO A 92 20.43 15.08 0.99
C PRO A 92 19.17 14.20 1.02
N ASN A 93 19.29 12.89 0.75
CA ASN A 93 18.13 11.97 0.63
C ASN A 93 17.23 11.97 1.87
N LEU A 94 17.81 12.12 3.06
CA LEU A 94 17.05 12.26 4.30
C LEU A 94 15.95 13.33 4.19
N TYR A 95 16.24 14.51 3.63
CA TYR A 95 15.25 15.58 3.51
C TYR A 95 14.11 15.24 2.54
N PHE A 96 14.38 14.43 1.52
CA PHE A 96 13.35 13.96 0.59
C PHE A 96 12.52 12.83 1.17
N LEU A 97 13.09 11.98 2.03
CA LEU A 97 12.37 10.85 2.63
C LEU A 97 11.62 11.22 3.91
N LEU A 98 12.09 12.18 4.70
CA LEU A 98 11.50 12.60 5.98
C LEU A 98 10.02 13.05 5.90
N PRO A 99 9.54 13.68 4.81
CA PRO A 99 8.11 13.98 4.63
C PRO A 99 7.21 12.73 4.68
N VAL A 100 7.68 11.56 4.23
CA VAL A 100 6.87 10.34 4.18
C VAL A 100 6.45 9.86 5.58
N PRO A 101 7.35 9.60 6.56
CA PRO A 101 6.94 9.19 7.90
C PRO A 101 6.14 10.28 8.62
N LEU A 102 6.43 11.56 8.39
CA LEU A 102 5.61 12.66 8.92
C LEU A 102 4.17 12.61 8.39
N LEU A 103 3.99 12.45 7.07
CA LEU A 103 2.68 12.32 6.47
C LEU A 103 1.95 11.07 6.97
N VAL A 104 2.64 9.95 7.16
CA VAL A 104 2.06 8.73 7.74
C VAL A 104 1.50 9.02 9.14
N ILE A 105 2.26 9.71 10.00
CA ILE A 105 1.82 10.07 11.36
C ILE A 105 0.61 11.03 11.29
N LEU A 106 0.68 12.07 10.45
CA LEU A 106 -0.37 13.07 10.31
C LEU A 106 -1.68 12.44 9.80
N VAL A 107 -1.60 11.65 8.72
CA VAL A 107 -2.77 10.99 8.12
C VAL A 107 -3.34 9.95 9.07
N SER A 108 -2.49 9.20 9.79
CA SER A 108 -2.96 8.22 10.79
C SER A 108 -3.64 8.89 11.98
N GLY A 109 -3.09 10.00 12.48
CA GLY A 109 -3.72 10.80 13.52
C GLY A 109 -5.07 11.38 13.07
N TRP A 110 -5.15 11.83 11.82
CA TRP A 110 -6.41 12.31 11.24
C TRP A 110 -7.42 11.19 11.04
N LEU A 111 -6.98 10.01 10.59
CA LEU A 111 -7.82 8.82 10.48
C LEU A 111 -8.35 8.40 11.85
N TRP A 112 -7.51 8.35 12.88
CA TRP A 112 -7.92 8.04 14.25
C TRP A 112 -9.00 9.00 14.76
N ARG A 113 -8.84 10.31 14.49
CA ARG A 113 -9.84 11.33 14.85
C ARG A 113 -11.15 11.15 14.07
N THR A 114 -11.09 10.91 12.76
CA THR A 114 -12.30 10.71 11.94
C THR A 114 -13.03 9.41 12.26
N LEU A 115 -12.33 8.38 12.74
CA LEU A 115 -12.94 7.15 13.25
C LEU A 115 -13.74 7.38 14.55
N HIS A 116 -13.36 8.36 15.38
CA HIS A 116 -14.11 8.77 16.58
C HIS A 116 -15.32 9.66 16.26
N GLN A 117 -15.28 10.42 15.17
CA GLN A 117 -16.38 11.27 14.73
C GLN A 117 -17.43 10.45 13.98
N ARG A 118 -18.64 10.33 14.54
CA ARG A 118 -19.71 9.48 13.97
C ARG A 118 -20.22 10.00 12.63
N ASP A 119 -20.17 11.31 12.40
CA ASP A 119 -20.74 11.97 11.22
C ASP A 119 -19.88 11.84 9.95
N ARG A 120 -18.62 11.42 10.11
CA ARG A 120 -17.68 11.29 8.97
C ARG A 120 -17.60 9.86 8.47
N HIS A 121 -18.31 9.56 7.38
CA HIS A 121 -18.42 8.21 6.82
C HIS A 121 -17.43 7.91 5.70
N VAL A 122 -17.11 8.91 4.84
CA VAL A 122 -16.25 8.72 3.66
C VAL A 122 -14.78 8.95 3.96
N SER A 123 -14.47 9.91 4.84
CA SER A 123 -13.07 10.28 5.14
C SER A 123 -12.21 9.12 5.68
N PRO A 124 -12.71 8.16 6.49
CA PRO A 124 -11.87 7.07 6.96
C PRO A 124 -11.32 6.20 5.82
N PHE A 125 -12.11 5.97 4.77
CA PHE A 125 -11.70 5.18 3.62
C PHE A 125 -10.66 5.91 2.76
N THR A 126 -10.88 7.19 2.45
CA THR A 126 -9.93 7.97 1.64
C THR A 126 -8.58 8.17 2.36
N LEU A 127 -8.59 8.40 3.68
CA LEU A 127 -7.36 8.49 4.47
C LEU A 127 -6.62 7.15 4.54
N THR A 128 -7.34 6.02 4.64
CA THR A 128 -6.73 4.69 4.59
C THR A 128 -6.07 4.43 3.24
N LEU A 129 -6.72 4.81 2.13
CA LEU A 129 -6.12 4.71 0.80
C LEU A 129 -4.83 5.56 0.70
N GLY A 130 -4.85 6.77 1.26
CA GLY A 130 -3.67 7.62 1.37
C GLY A 130 -2.53 6.97 2.18
N LEU A 131 -2.84 6.32 3.31
CA LEU A 131 -1.84 5.60 4.11
C LEU A 131 -1.21 4.43 3.35
N VAL A 132 -2.03 3.64 2.66
CA VAL A 132 -1.54 2.52 1.85
C VAL A 132 -0.64 3.04 0.73
N PHE A 133 -1.05 4.11 0.05
CA PHE A 133 -0.23 4.76 -0.99
C PHE A 133 1.11 5.28 -0.45
N LEU A 134 1.12 5.91 0.73
CA LEU A 134 2.35 6.37 1.39
C LEU A 134 3.28 5.20 1.75
N GLY A 135 2.72 4.11 2.28
CA GLY A 135 3.48 2.89 2.60
C GLY A 135 4.14 2.27 1.37
N PHE A 136 3.39 2.13 0.27
CA PHE A 136 3.94 1.66 -1.00
C PHE A 136 5.00 2.61 -1.57
N SER A 137 4.80 3.92 -1.46
CA SER A 137 5.77 4.92 -1.92
C SER A 137 7.09 4.82 -1.15
N GLY A 138 7.04 4.65 0.18
CA GLY A 138 8.24 4.49 1.01
C GLY A 138 9.02 3.19 0.71
N LEU A 139 8.30 2.10 0.43
CA LEU A 139 8.94 0.86 -0.04
C LEU A 139 9.54 1.03 -1.44
N GLY A 140 8.82 1.68 -2.36
CA GLY A 140 9.30 1.94 -3.72
C GLY A 140 10.56 2.79 -3.77
N SER A 141 10.61 3.88 -2.98
CA SER A 141 11.80 4.74 -2.91
C SER A 141 13.03 4.02 -2.36
N SER A 142 12.83 2.99 -1.53
CA SER A 142 13.92 2.22 -0.93
C SER A 142 14.63 1.31 -1.94
N ILE A 143 13.91 0.80 -2.93
CA ILE A 143 14.41 -0.14 -3.93
C ILE A 143 14.99 0.60 -5.15
N TRP A 144 14.45 1.78 -5.47
CA TRP A 144 14.92 2.66 -6.56
C TRP A 144 16.44 2.91 -6.51
N PRO A 145 17.18 2.90 -7.64
CA PRO A 145 16.75 2.69 -9.03
C PRO A 145 16.72 1.21 -9.45
N HIS A 146 16.87 0.29 -8.50
CA HIS A 146 16.86 -1.14 -8.77
C HIS A 146 15.42 -1.65 -8.71
N ILE A 147 15.10 -2.66 -9.52
CA ILE A 147 13.84 -3.40 -9.40
C ILE A 147 14.07 -4.72 -8.66
N ILE A 148 15.27 -5.29 -8.82
CA ILE A 148 15.77 -6.44 -8.06
C ILE A 148 17.17 -6.04 -7.52
N PRO A 149 17.27 -5.53 -6.28
CA PRO A 149 18.54 -5.14 -5.70
C PRO A 149 19.47 -6.35 -5.47
N PRO A 150 20.80 -6.20 -5.66
CA PRO A 150 21.50 -5.13 -6.39
C PRO A 150 21.64 -5.42 -7.90
N ALA A 151 21.10 -6.55 -8.39
CA ALA A 151 21.46 -7.13 -9.67
C ALA A 151 20.85 -6.44 -10.91
N ILE A 152 19.62 -5.91 -10.81
CA ILE A 152 18.89 -5.41 -12.00
C ILE A 152 18.31 -4.01 -11.74
N THR A 153 18.73 -3.05 -12.57
CA THR A 153 18.20 -1.68 -12.59
C THR A 153 16.91 -1.58 -13.39
N LEU A 154 16.09 -0.56 -13.12
CA LEU A 154 14.86 -0.27 -13.88
C LEU A 154 15.12 -0.16 -15.40
N TRP A 155 16.27 0.41 -15.78
CA TRP A 155 16.65 0.61 -17.17
C TRP A 155 17.09 -0.69 -17.86
N GLN A 156 17.75 -1.59 -17.13
CA GLN A 156 18.14 -2.90 -17.65
C GLN A 156 16.94 -3.84 -17.79
N ALA A 157 15.92 -3.68 -16.94
CA ALA A 157 14.66 -4.42 -17.04
C ALA A 157 13.66 -3.81 -18.04
N ALA A 158 13.96 -2.63 -18.61
CA ALA A 158 13.06 -1.92 -19.49
C ALA A 158 12.95 -2.61 -20.86
N ALA A 159 11.73 -2.76 -21.36
CA ALA A 159 11.46 -3.19 -22.73
C ALA A 159 11.97 -2.15 -23.75
N PRO A 160 12.21 -2.56 -25.02
CA PRO A 160 12.62 -1.62 -26.07
C PRO A 160 11.65 -0.43 -26.21
N PRO A 161 12.14 0.79 -26.52
CA PRO A 161 11.31 2.00 -26.55
C PRO A 161 10.09 1.91 -27.47
N GLN A 162 10.19 1.18 -28.58
CA GLN A 162 9.07 0.98 -29.52
C GLN A 162 7.92 0.18 -28.88
N SER A 163 8.24 -0.89 -28.14
CA SER A 163 7.25 -1.69 -27.43
C SER A 163 6.63 -0.91 -26.26
N GLN A 164 7.44 -0.16 -25.53
CA GLN A 164 6.96 0.74 -24.46
C GLN A 164 6.04 1.83 -25.00
N GLY A 165 6.37 2.44 -26.14
CA GLY A 165 5.54 3.45 -26.79
C GLY A 165 4.18 2.87 -27.20
N PHE A 166 4.15 1.66 -27.77
CA PHE A 166 2.90 0.97 -28.09
C PHE A 166 2.05 0.69 -26.83
N MET A 167 2.66 0.16 -25.77
CA MET A 167 1.99 -0.06 -24.48
C MET A 167 1.47 1.24 -23.86
N LEU A 168 2.22 2.34 -23.97
CA LEU A 168 1.84 3.65 -23.43
C LEU A 168 0.58 4.20 -24.11
N VAL A 169 0.48 4.10 -25.43
CA VAL A 169 -0.73 4.52 -26.17
C VAL A 169 -1.94 3.69 -25.75
N GLY A 170 -1.78 2.37 -25.65
CA GLY A 170 -2.84 1.49 -25.15
C GLY A 170 -3.28 1.86 -23.73
N ALA A 171 -2.32 2.09 -22.83
CA ALA A 171 -2.58 2.49 -21.45
C ALA A 171 -3.30 3.84 -21.37
N LEU A 172 -2.91 4.83 -22.17
CA LEU A 172 -3.53 6.16 -22.22
C LEU A 172 -4.99 6.12 -22.66
N LEU A 173 -5.41 5.13 -23.45
CA LEU A 173 -6.81 4.95 -23.85
C LEU A 173 -7.58 4.09 -22.84
N ILE A 174 -7.02 2.97 -22.43
CA ILE A 174 -7.71 1.98 -21.61
C ILE A 174 -7.87 2.45 -20.15
N ILE A 175 -6.84 3.08 -19.56
CA ILE A 175 -6.89 3.52 -18.15
C ILE A 175 -8.02 4.52 -17.92
N PRO A 176 -8.20 5.59 -18.73
CA PRO A 176 -9.33 6.50 -18.56
C PRO A 176 -10.70 5.82 -18.69
N VAL A 177 -10.85 4.82 -19.58
CA VAL A 177 -12.10 4.06 -19.72
C VAL A 177 -12.39 3.25 -18.46
N ILE A 178 -11.39 2.52 -17.94
CA ILE A 178 -11.52 1.75 -16.69
C ILE A 178 -11.86 2.67 -15.52
N LEU A 179 -11.18 3.81 -15.41
CA LEU A 179 -11.45 4.79 -14.35
C LEU A 179 -12.85 5.40 -14.51
N GLY A 180 -13.28 5.74 -15.72
CA GLY A 180 -14.60 6.26 -16.01
C GLY A 180 -15.71 5.28 -15.61
N TYR A 181 -15.59 4.02 -16.02
CA TYR A 181 -16.51 2.96 -15.62
C TYR A 181 -16.51 2.72 -14.10
N THR A 182 -15.33 2.72 -13.47
CA THR A 182 -15.20 2.56 -12.02
C THR A 182 -15.89 3.71 -11.29
N CYS A 183 -15.60 4.96 -11.65
CA CYS A 183 -16.25 6.15 -11.09
C CYS A 183 -17.77 6.12 -11.28
N TRP A 184 -18.24 5.72 -12.47
CA TRP A 184 -19.66 5.56 -12.75
C TRP A 184 -20.31 4.50 -11.85
N SER A 185 -19.69 3.34 -11.70
CA SER A 185 -20.15 2.28 -10.79
C SER A 185 -20.25 2.79 -9.35
N TYR A 186 -19.23 3.48 -8.85
CA TYR A 186 -19.27 4.09 -7.51
C TYR A 186 -20.35 5.17 -7.37
N TYR A 187 -20.59 5.95 -8.42
CA TYR A 187 -21.64 6.98 -8.45
C TYR A 187 -23.04 6.36 -8.41
N VAL A 188 -23.29 5.34 -9.24
CA VAL A 188 -24.57 4.62 -9.30
C VAL A 188 -24.85 3.90 -7.99
N PHE A 189 -23.87 3.18 -7.43
CA PHE A 189 -24.01 2.43 -6.19
C PHE A 189 -23.65 3.22 -4.94
N ARG A 190 -23.80 4.55 -4.92
CA ARG A 190 -23.37 5.38 -3.78
C ARG A 190 -24.18 5.19 -2.50
N GLY A 191 -25.39 4.63 -2.59
CA GLY A 191 -26.27 4.35 -1.45
C GLY A 191 -25.62 3.47 -0.38
N LYS A 192 -26.12 3.58 0.86
CA LYS A 192 -25.80 2.67 1.95
C LYS A 192 -26.71 1.45 1.88
N VAL A 193 -26.21 0.30 2.33
CA VAL A 193 -26.97 -0.95 2.28
C VAL A 193 -27.91 -1.01 3.49
N GLN A 194 -29.22 -0.98 3.27
CA GLN A 194 -30.21 -1.10 4.34
C GLN A 194 -30.55 -2.57 4.62
N PRO A 195 -30.72 -2.98 5.90
CA PRO A 195 -31.27 -4.30 6.22
C PRO A 195 -32.73 -4.36 5.73
N GLY A 196 -33.00 -5.22 4.73
CA GLY A 196 -34.34 -5.40 4.16
C GLY A 196 -34.51 -5.01 2.68
N GLU A 197 -33.51 -4.39 2.06
CA GLU A 197 -33.50 -4.15 0.59
C GLU A 197 -32.88 -5.32 -0.19
N GLY A 198 -33.03 -6.54 0.32
CA GLY A 198 -32.87 -7.74 -0.49
C GLY A 198 -34.19 -7.97 -1.23
N TYR A 199 -34.13 -8.19 -2.54
CA TYR A 199 -35.22 -8.89 -3.22
C TYR A 199 -35.49 -10.19 -2.45
N HIS A 200 -36.59 -10.23 -1.69
CA HIS A 200 -37.42 -11.37 -1.26
C HIS A 200 -38.28 -10.95 -0.07
#